data_AF-A0A418IPQ9-F1
#
_entry.id   AF-A0A418IPQ9-F1
#
_cell.length_a   1.000
_cell.length_b   1.000
_cell.length_c   1.000
_cell.angle_alpha   90.00
_cell.angle_beta   90.00
_cell.angle_gamma   90.00
#
_symmetry.space_group_name_H-M   'P 1'
#
loop_
_entity.id
_entity.type
_entity.pdbx_description
1 polymer ?
#
loop_
_entity_poly.entity_id
_entity_poly.type
_entity_poly.pdbx_seq_one_letter_code
_entity_poly.pdbx_strand_id
1 'polypeptide(L)' 'MQYLIRTLTDSTGHPFVHITKARDNETYQVVETESKEELEEYLYCEKLERTVSE' A
#
# COMPACT_ATOMS: atom_id res chain seq x y z
N MET A 1 4.60 -14.13 8.73
CA MET A 1 3.19 -13.69 8.82
C MET A 1 3.18 -12.18 8.88
N GLN A 2 2.35 -11.53 8.08
CA GLN A 2 2.26 -10.07 8.00
C GLN A 2 0.87 -9.61 8.43
N TYR A 3 0.80 -8.43 9.03
CA TYR A 3 -0.44 -7.79 9.47
C TYR A 3 -0.44 -6.33 9.02
N LEU A 4 -1.57 -5.86 8.49
CA LEU A 4 -1.83 -4.46 8.19
C LEU A 4 -2.60 -3.83 9.35
N ILE A 5 -2.07 -2.76 9.90
CA ILE A 5 -2.76 -1.92 10.89
C ILE A 5 -3.13 -0.62 10.21
N ARG A 6 -4.42 -0.27 10.24
CA ARG A 6 -4.94 0.99 9.72
C ARG A 6 -5.58 1.76 10.85
N THR A 7 -5.22 3.03 10.96
CA THR A 7 -5.85 3.97 11.90
C THR A 7 -6.61 5.00 11.09
N LEU A 8 -7.92 5.11 11.34
CA LEU A 8 -8.77 6.15 10.76
C LEU A 8 -9.23 7.07 11.89
N THR A 9 -8.97 8.36 11.76
CA THR A 9 -9.55 9.36 12.66
C THR A 9 -10.78 9.95 11.98
N ASP A 10 -11.92 9.88 12.65
CA ASP A 10 -13.16 10.48 12.13
C ASP A 10 -13.19 12.01 12.32
N SER A 11 -14.25 12.66 11.85
CA SER A 11 -14.43 14.11 11.98
C SER A 11 -14.60 14.60 13.42
N THR A 12 -14.86 13.71 14.37
CA THR A 12 -14.98 14.03 15.81
C THR A 12 -13.64 13.86 16.55
N GLY A 13 -12.59 13.39 15.86
CA GLY A 13 -11.27 13.15 16.43
C GLY A 13 -11.14 11.79 17.09
N HIS A 14 -12.13 10.90 16.98
CA HIS A 14 -12.05 9.56 17.53
C HIS A 14 -11.28 8.63 16.57
N PRO A 15 -10.21 7.96 17.05
CA PRO A 15 -9.44 7.02 16.22
C PRO A 15 -10.07 5.62 16.25
N PHE A 16 -10.18 5.00 15.08
CA PHE A 16 -10.56 3.61 14.88
C PHE A 16 -9.37 2.82 14.34
N VAL A 17 -9.04 1.71 15.00
CA VAL A 17 -7.96 0.83 14.59
C VAL A 17 -8.54 -0.44 13.97
N HIS A 18 -8.09 -0.76 12.76
CA HIS A 18 -8.43 -2.01 12.07
C HIS A 18 -7.17 -2.83 11.82
N ILE A 19 -7.24 -4.14 12.11
CA ILE A 19 -6.12 -5.07 11.96
C ILE A 19 -6.53 -6.17 10.98
N THR A 20 -5.73 -6.36 9.93
CA THR A 20 -5.96 -7.37 8.90
C THR A 20 -4.73 -8.27 8.79
N LYS A 21 -4.92 -9.59 8.79
CA LYS A 21 -3.84 -10.57 8.55
C LYS A 21 -3.70 -10.81 7.05
N ALA A 22 -2.50 -10.64 6.50
CA ALA A 22 -2.20 -10.94 5.11
C ALA A 22 -2.28 -12.45 4.84
N ARG A 23 -2.70 -12.83 3.62
CA ARG A 23 -2.56 -14.20 3.10
C ARG A 23 -1.09 -14.52 2.75
N ASP A 24 -0.79 -15.79 2.53
CA ASP A 24 0.60 -16.23 2.26
C ASP A 24 1.19 -15.64 0.97
N ASN A 25 0.35 -15.29 0.00
CA ASN A 25 0.74 -14.69 -1.28
C ASN A 25 0.36 -13.21 -1.40
N GLU A 26 0.09 -12.53 -0.27
CA GLU A 26 -0.35 -11.14 -0.24
C GLU A 26 0.64 -10.26 0.51
N THR A 27 0.92 -9.08 -0.05
CA THR A 27 1.78 -8.05 0.54
C THR A 27 1.09 -6.69 0.44
N TYR A 28 1.22 -5.86 1.47
CA TYR A 28 0.70 -4.49 1.48
C TYR A 28 1.84 -3.49 1.30
N GLN A 29 1.61 -2.44 0.52
CA GLN A 29 2.51 -1.31 0.36
C GLN A 29 1.72 -0.02 0.51
N VAL A 30 2.29 0.95 1.22
CA VAL A 30 1.75 2.30 1.34
C VAL A 30 2.73 3.23 0.64
N VAL A 31 2.23 4.00 -0.33
CA VAL A 31 3.02 4.93 -1.12
C VAL A 31 2.31 6.27 -1.08
N GLU A 32 3.06 7.35 -0.87
CA GLU A 32 2.55 8.72 -0.98
C GLU A 32 2.71 9.18 -2.42
N THR A 33 1.60 9.58 -3.06
CA THR A 33 1.59 10.10 -4.42
C THR A 33 0.59 11.24 -4.51
N GLU A 34 0.74 12.11 -5.50
CA GLU A 34 -0.19 13.22 -5.72
C GLU A 34 -1.47 12.74 -6.43
N SER A 35 -1.37 11.64 -7.19
CA SER A 35 -2.47 11.09 -7.97
C SER A 35 -2.38 9.58 -8.15
N LYS A 36 -3.51 9.00 -8.57
CA LYS A 36 -3.57 7.58 -8.93
C LYS A 36 -2.80 7.30 -10.21
N GLU A 37 -2.85 8.21 -11.20
CA GLU A 37 -2.10 8.06 -12.45
C GLU A 37 -0.59 7.99 -12.20
N GLU A 38 -0.04 8.87 -11.36
CA GLU A 38 1.39 8.87 -10.99
C GLU A 38 1.80 7.56 -10.31
N LEU A 39 0.96 7.02 -9.42
CA LEU A 39 1.21 5.74 -8.77
C LEU A 39 1.27 4.58 -9.78
N GLU A 40 0.38 4.59 -10.77
CA GLU A 40 0.35 3.57 -11.82
C GLU A 40 1.59 3.64 -12.73
N GLU A 41 2.03 4.85 -13.08
CA GLU A 41 3.26 5.07 -13.84
C GLU A 41 4.49 4.59 -13.07
N TYR A 42 4.62 4.93 -11.78
CA TYR A 42 5.71 4.46 -10.92
C TYR A 42 5.74 2.93 -10.85
N LEU A 43 4.58 2.30 -10.62
CA LEU A 43 4.48 0.84 -10.52
C LEU A 43 4.84 0.15 -11.84
N TYR A 44 4.48 0.74 -12.98
CA TYR A 44 4.85 0.21 -14.29
C TYR A 44 6.36 0.30 -14.53
N CYS A 45 6.98 1.42 -14.17
CA CYS A 45 8.43 1.61 -14.31
C CYS A 45 9.22 0.67 -13.40
N GLU A 46 8.85 0.53 -12.11
CA GLU A 46 9.51 -0.39 -11.17
C GLU A 46 9.45 -1.85 -11.68
N LYS A 47 8.28 -2.27 -12.19
CA LYS A 47 8.11 -3.62 -12.76
C LYS A 47 9.01 -3.85 -13.97
N LEU A 48 9.15 -2.86 -14.83
CA LEU A 48 10.05 -2.93 -15.99
C LEU A 48 11.52 -3.04 -15.56
N GLU A 49 11.96 -2.23 -14.60
CA GLU A 49 13.34 -2.27 -14.10
C GLU A 49 13.69 -3.62 -13.47
N ARG A 50 12.77 -4.21 -12.70
CA ARG A 50 12.95 -5.56 -12.12
C ARG A 50 13.02 -6.63 -13.21
N THR A 51 12.17 -6.54 -14.23
CA THR A 51 12.15 -7.50 -15.35
C THR A 51 13.41 -7.42 -16.22
N VAL A 52 13.97 -6.22 -16.41
CA VAL A 52 15.20 -6.01 -17.21
C VAL A 52 16.47 -6.39 -16.43
N SER A 53 16.39 -6.44 -15.10
CA SER A 53 17.51 -6.79 -14.21
C SER A 53 17.61 -8.29 -13.90
N GLU A 54 16.61 -9.09 -14.29
CA GLU A 54 16.57 -10.55 -14.18
C GLU A 54 17.00 -11.24 -15.49
#